data_AF-A0A2L2Y7V6-F1
#
_entry.id   AF-A0A2L2Y7V6-F1
#
_cell.length_a   1.000
_cell.length_b   1.000
_cell.length_c   1.000
_cell.angle_alpha   90.00
_cell.angle_beta   90.00
_cell.angle_gamma   90.00
#
_symmetry.space_group_name_H-M   'P 1'
#
loop_
_entity.id
_entity.type
_entity.pdbx_description
1 polymer ?
#
loop_
_entity_poly.entity_id
_entity_poly.type
_entity_poly.pdbx_seq_one_letter_code
_entity_poly.pdbx_strand_id
1 'polypeptide(L)'
;HPEASEKTICAYWIGDANGSNEARLVHNKGINISLHGVFFAALKPKIPNLPYETFVGDLQQDLNLTHFIDVASSTNYTCCCSQYHEYTKHGSKSGYTYSEWLSGVKACLLNINSMNKDEFENECSPDFCHFNGTVNFVEECFIGDKGAYQGCKKGHPFIFPDV
;
A
#
# COMPACT_ATOMS: atom_id res chain seq x y z
N HIS A 1 17.60 13.83 -21.13
CA HIS A 1 16.81 14.42 -20.04
C HIS A 1 16.47 13.29 -19.08
N PRO A 2 16.76 13.39 -17.77
CA PRO A 2 16.10 12.50 -16.83
C PRO A 2 14.63 12.90 -16.85
N GLU A 3 13.75 11.99 -17.28
CA GLU A 3 12.31 12.18 -17.15
C GLU A 3 12.02 12.47 -15.68
N ALA A 4 11.24 13.53 -15.42
CA ALA A 4 10.76 13.81 -14.07
C ALA A 4 10.18 12.52 -13.52
N SER A 5 10.67 12.04 -12.37
CA SER A 5 10.17 10.84 -11.72
C SER A 5 8.64 10.92 -11.67
N GLU A 6 7.97 10.06 -12.41
CA GLU A 6 6.51 10.11 -12.52
C GLU A 6 5.92 10.03 -11.11
N LYS A 7 5.00 10.96 -10.81
CA LYS A 7 4.41 11.06 -9.47
C LYS A 7 3.79 9.71 -9.11
N THR A 8 4.35 9.09 -8.08
CA THR A 8 3.91 7.80 -7.53
C THR A 8 3.06 8.08 -6.30
N ILE A 9 1.92 7.42 -6.22
CA ILE A 9 0.99 7.45 -5.10
C ILE A 9 1.10 6.08 -4.41
N CYS A 10 1.26 6.08 -3.10
CA CYS A 10 1.42 4.87 -2.30
C CYS A 10 0.20 4.72 -1.38
N ALA A 11 -0.46 3.55 -1.41
CA ALA A 11 -1.50 3.21 -0.44
C ALA A 11 -0.95 2.24 0.58
N TYR A 12 -1.35 2.40 1.84
CA TYR A 12 -0.89 1.55 2.95
C TYR A 12 -2.05 1.08 3.81
N TRP A 13 -2.02 -0.21 4.16
CA TRP A 13 -2.81 -0.76 5.26
C TRP A 13 -2.12 -0.46 6.59
N ILE A 14 -2.92 -0.09 7.58
CA ILE A 14 -2.50 0.23 8.94
C ILE A 14 -3.07 -0.81 9.91
N GLY A 15 -2.24 -1.27 10.84
CA GLY A 15 -2.61 -2.28 11.82
C GLY A 15 -3.58 -1.76 12.89
N ASP A 16 -4.77 -2.38 12.98
CA ASP A 16 -5.72 -2.21 14.10
C ASP A 16 -6.30 -3.58 14.48
N ALA A 17 -6.14 -3.99 15.74
CA ALA A 17 -6.68 -5.24 16.27
C ALA A 17 -8.22 -5.30 16.23
N ASN A 18 -8.89 -4.15 16.22
CA ASN A 18 -10.34 -4.03 16.19
C ASN A 18 -10.89 -3.55 14.84
N GLY A 19 -10.01 -3.36 13.85
CA GLY A 19 -10.36 -2.79 12.55
C GLY A 19 -10.91 -3.80 11.55
N SER A 20 -10.85 -3.48 10.26
CA SER A 20 -11.15 -4.40 9.14
C SER A 20 -10.29 -5.67 9.12
N ASN A 21 -10.59 -6.60 8.20
CA ASN A 21 -9.84 -7.85 8.08
C ASN A 21 -8.36 -7.58 7.76
N GLU A 22 -8.11 -6.62 6.89
CA GLU A 22 -6.80 -6.19 6.41
C GLU A 22 -6.03 -5.52 7.56
N ALA A 23 -6.65 -4.57 8.27
CA ALA A 23 -6.06 -3.93 9.43
C ALA A 23 -5.69 -4.94 10.54
N ARG A 24 -6.58 -5.89 10.83
CA ARG A 24 -6.30 -6.97 11.81
C ARG A 24 -5.19 -7.90 11.34
N LEU A 25 -5.10 -8.17 10.04
CA LEU A 25 -4.03 -9.00 9.48
C LEU A 25 -2.66 -8.33 9.64
N VAL A 26 -2.55 -7.03 9.33
CA VAL A 26 -1.34 -6.23 9.55
C VAL A 26 -0.92 -6.30 11.01
N HIS A 27 -1.85 -6.02 11.94
CA HIS A 27 -1.63 -6.13 13.37
C HIS A 27 -1.16 -7.54 13.80
N ASN A 28 -1.83 -8.60 13.33
CA ASN A 28 -1.51 -9.98 13.69
C ASN A 28 -0.17 -10.47 13.14
N LYS A 29 0.35 -9.84 12.08
CA LYS A 29 1.70 -10.08 11.56
C LYS A 29 2.78 -9.37 12.39
N GLY A 30 2.40 -8.57 13.40
CA GLY A 30 3.32 -7.84 14.26
C GLY A 30 3.98 -6.65 13.57
N ILE A 31 3.37 -6.14 12.50
CA ILE A 31 3.80 -4.93 11.79
C ILE A 31 2.73 -3.86 11.93
N ASN A 32 3.15 -2.59 11.86
CA ASN A 32 2.25 -1.45 11.99
C ASN A 32 1.67 -0.99 10.65
N ILE A 33 2.47 -1.12 9.59
CA ILE A 33 2.15 -0.65 8.25
C ILE A 33 2.56 -1.71 7.23
N SER A 34 1.67 -1.97 6.28
CA SER A 34 1.97 -2.73 5.07
C SER A 34 1.59 -1.91 3.85
N LEU A 35 2.43 -1.92 2.82
CA LEU A 35 2.05 -1.46 1.50
C LEU A 35 0.79 -2.22 1.04
N HIS A 36 -0.20 -1.47 0.57
CA HIS A 36 -1.36 -1.99 -0.13
C HIS A 36 -1.09 -1.96 -1.64
N GLY A 37 -0.74 -0.79 -2.17
CA GLY A 37 -0.69 -0.58 -3.61
C GLY A 37 0.15 0.61 -4.04
N VAL A 38 0.51 0.60 -5.32
CA VAL A 38 1.28 1.66 -5.98
C VAL A 38 0.53 2.10 -7.21
N PHE A 39 0.29 3.41 -7.32
CA PHE A 39 -0.48 4.00 -8.40
C PHE A 39 0.38 5.07 -9.08
N PHE A 40 0.38 5.04 -10.41
CA PHE A 40 1.05 6.05 -11.21
C PHE A 40 0.05 7.11 -11.65
N ALA A 41 0.39 8.38 -11.44
CA ALA A 41 -0.50 9.49 -11.81
C ALA A 41 -0.65 9.62 -13.33
N ALA A 42 0.38 9.27 -14.10
CA ALA A 42 0.33 9.23 -15.54
C ALA A 42 -0.10 7.83 -16.01
N LEU A 43 -1.07 7.76 -16.91
CA LEU A 43 -1.49 6.51 -17.54
C LEU A 43 -0.87 6.41 -18.94
N LYS A 44 -0.27 5.26 -19.23
CA LYS A 44 0.30 4.90 -20.53
C LYS A 44 -0.59 3.85 -21.21
N PRO A 45 -0.42 3.57 -22.52
CA PRO A 45 -1.10 2.47 -23.16
C PRO A 45 -0.85 1.16 -22.41
N LYS A 46 -1.93 0.41 -22.13
CA LYS A 46 -1.85 -0.88 -21.43
C LYS A 46 -0.86 -1.82 -22.12
N ILE A 47 -0.10 -2.57 -21.33
CA ILE A 47 0.81 -3.61 -21.81
C ILE A 47 0.32 -5.00 -21.39
N PRO A 48 0.81 -6.09 -22.02
CA PRO A 48 0.53 -7.44 -21.55
C PRO A 48 1.00 -7.64 -20.10
N ASN A 49 0.24 -8.41 -19.33
CA ASN A 49 0.66 -8.81 -17.99
C ASN A 49 1.85 -9.77 -18.07
N LEU A 50 2.79 -9.63 -17.15
CA LEU A 50 3.72 -10.71 -16.82
C LEU A 50 2.93 -11.96 -16.38
N PRO A 51 3.24 -13.16 -16.88
CA PRO A 51 2.60 -14.38 -16.40
C PRO A 51 2.78 -14.55 -14.88
N TYR A 52 1.76 -15.07 -14.20
CA TYR A 52 1.75 -15.18 -12.73
C TYR A 52 2.98 -15.90 -12.17
N GLU A 53 3.38 -17.03 -12.77
CA GLU A 53 4.53 -17.82 -12.32
C GLU A 53 5.85 -17.04 -12.41
N THR A 54 6.04 -16.29 -13.51
CA THR A 54 7.20 -15.41 -13.69
C THR A 54 7.17 -14.27 -12.68
N PHE A 55 6.01 -13.64 -12.48
CA PHE A 55 5.84 -12.58 -11.48
C PHE A 55 6.21 -13.02 -10.07
N VAL A 56 5.73 -14.20 -9.65
CA VAL A 56 6.04 -14.75 -8.32
C VAL A 56 7.54 -14.98 -8.15
N GLY A 57 8.18 -15.59 -9.16
CA GLY A 57 9.61 -15.86 -9.14
C GLY A 57 10.45 -14.59 -9.03
N ASP A 58 10.13 -13.59 -9.84
CA ASP A 58 10.84 -12.31 -9.85
C ASP A 58 10.62 -11.55 -8.52
N LEU A 59 9.37 -11.47 -8.04
CA LEU A 59 9.02 -10.74 -6.82
C LEU A 59 9.72 -11.30 -5.58
N GLN A 60 9.79 -12.62 -5.45
CA GLN A 60 10.45 -13.27 -4.32
C GLN A 60 11.98 -13.09 -4.34
N GLN A 61 12.58 -12.88 -5.51
CA GLN A 61 14.00 -12.56 -5.63
C GLN A 61 14.27 -11.08 -5.33
N ASP A 62 13.34 -10.21 -5.70
CA ASP A 62 13.55 -8.76 -5.68
C ASP A 62 13.13 -8.05 -4.39
N LEU A 63 12.28 -8.66 -3.56
CA LEU A 63 11.72 -8.03 -2.36
C LEU A 63 11.68 -8.94 -1.14
N ASN A 64 11.99 -8.35 0.02
CA ASN A 64 11.49 -8.85 1.29
C ASN A 64 10.05 -8.36 1.50
N LEU A 65 9.09 -9.29 1.51
CA LEU A 65 7.66 -9.00 1.56
C LEU A 65 7.12 -8.70 2.97
N THR A 66 7.99 -8.51 3.97
CA THR A 66 7.58 -8.25 5.36
C THR A 66 6.61 -7.07 5.46
N HIS A 67 6.80 -6.01 4.66
CA HIS A 67 5.95 -4.82 4.65
C HIS A 67 5.11 -4.67 3.37
N PHE A 68 4.90 -5.77 2.63
CA PHE A 68 3.97 -5.82 1.51
C PHE A 68 3.24 -7.16 1.53
N ILE A 69 2.32 -7.29 2.48
CA ILE A 69 1.66 -8.56 2.77
C ILE A 69 0.60 -8.89 1.72
N ASP A 70 0.38 -10.19 1.51
CA ASP A 70 -0.76 -10.68 0.74
C ASP A 70 -1.99 -10.76 1.66
N VAL A 71 -3.13 -10.23 1.23
CA VAL A 71 -4.38 -10.29 2.01
C VAL A 71 -5.24 -11.51 1.63
N ALA A 72 -4.81 -12.29 0.64
CA ALA A 72 -5.50 -13.52 0.24
C ALA A 72 -5.26 -14.66 1.23
N SER A 73 -6.34 -15.29 1.70
CA SER A 73 -6.25 -16.48 2.54
C SER A 73 -5.71 -17.71 1.80
N SER A 74 -5.88 -17.78 0.48
CA SER A 74 -5.39 -18.88 -0.37
C SER A 74 -3.87 -19.01 -0.39
N THR A 75 -3.15 -17.93 -0.04
CA THR A 75 -1.69 -17.91 0.04
C THR A 75 -1.21 -17.94 1.49
N ASN A 76 -2.09 -18.23 2.46
CA ASN A 76 -1.82 -18.10 3.89
C ASN A 76 -1.26 -16.70 4.23
N TYR A 77 -1.76 -15.67 3.53
CA TYR A 77 -1.36 -14.28 3.73
C TYR A 77 0.15 -14.05 3.57
N THR A 78 0.78 -14.73 2.60
CA THR A 78 2.21 -14.53 2.30
C THR A 78 2.42 -13.90 0.93
N CYS A 79 2.10 -14.60 -0.16
CA CYS A 79 2.35 -14.13 -1.53
C CYS A 79 1.70 -15.08 -2.56
N CYS A 80 1.28 -14.62 -3.74
CA CYS A 80 1.42 -13.26 -4.27
C CYS A 80 0.12 -12.74 -4.87
N CYS A 81 -1.04 -13.17 -4.36
CA CYS A 81 -2.33 -12.87 -4.97
C CYS A 81 -2.60 -11.36 -4.98
N SER A 82 -2.47 -10.67 -3.84
CA SER A 82 -2.63 -9.21 -3.76
C SER A 82 -1.58 -8.47 -4.57
N GLN A 83 -0.30 -8.84 -4.46
CA GLN A 83 0.78 -8.15 -5.17
C GLN A 83 0.63 -8.30 -6.70
N TYR A 84 0.20 -9.47 -7.17
CA TYR A 84 -0.08 -9.69 -8.59
C TYR A 84 -1.34 -8.95 -9.05
N HIS A 85 -2.36 -8.84 -8.19
CA HIS A 85 -3.54 -8.01 -8.46
C HIS A 85 -3.13 -6.56 -8.65
N GLU A 86 -2.30 -6.02 -7.75
CA GLU A 86 -1.79 -4.66 -7.81
C GLU A 86 -0.99 -4.41 -9.08
N TYR A 87 -0.03 -5.29 -9.41
CA TYR A 87 0.72 -5.16 -10.65
C TYR A 87 -0.19 -5.22 -11.88
N THR A 88 -1.12 -6.17 -11.93
CA THR A 88 -2.05 -6.34 -13.07
C THR A 88 -2.98 -5.14 -13.24
N LYS A 89 -3.45 -4.55 -12.14
CA LYS A 89 -4.47 -3.50 -12.17
C LYS A 89 -3.87 -2.11 -12.28
N HIS A 90 -2.76 -1.88 -11.59
CA HIS A 90 -2.18 -0.55 -11.39
C HIS A 90 -0.78 -0.41 -12.01
N GLY A 91 -0.11 -1.51 -12.36
CA GLY A 91 1.11 -1.54 -13.17
C GLY A 91 0.82 -1.69 -14.67
N SER A 92 0.62 -2.93 -15.13
CA SER A 92 0.52 -3.26 -16.57
C SER A 92 -0.67 -2.59 -17.28
N LYS A 93 -1.85 -2.53 -16.65
CA LYS A 93 -3.02 -1.82 -17.18
C LYS A 93 -2.84 -0.31 -17.24
N SER A 94 -1.95 0.24 -16.41
CA SER A 94 -1.51 1.63 -16.46
C SER A 94 -0.34 1.84 -17.44
N GLY A 95 0.12 0.77 -18.10
CA GLY A 95 1.18 0.78 -19.11
C GLY A 95 2.60 0.73 -18.56
N TYR A 96 2.78 0.21 -17.33
CA TYR A 96 4.08 0.08 -16.67
C TYR A 96 4.57 -1.37 -16.69
N THR A 97 5.84 -1.55 -17.05
CA THR A 97 6.54 -2.84 -16.96
C THR A 97 6.67 -3.28 -15.51
N TYR A 98 6.92 -4.57 -15.29
CA TYR A 98 7.18 -5.11 -13.96
C TYR A 98 8.32 -4.35 -13.24
N SER A 99 9.41 -4.08 -13.95
CA SER A 99 10.57 -3.34 -13.42
C SER A 99 10.24 -1.90 -12.99
N GLU A 100 9.40 -1.19 -13.75
CA GLU A 100 8.96 0.17 -13.39
C GLU A 100 8.01 0.14 -12.19
N TRP A 101 7.03 -0.77 -12.20
CA TRP A 101 6.12 -0.98 -11.08
C TRP A 101 6.87 -1.35 -9.79
N LEU A 102 7.81 -2.29 -9.88
CA LEU A 102 8.66 -2.73 -8.78
C LEU A 102 9.54 -1.58 -8.24
N SER A 103 10.01 -0.69 -9.10
CA SER A 103 10.75 0.51 -8.66
C SER A 103 9.86 1.43 -7.82
N GLY A 104 8.60 1.60 -8.21
CA GLY A 104 7.59 2.31 -7.40
C GLY A 104 7.31 1.63 -6.07
N VAL A 105 7.18 0.29 -6.05
CA VAL A 105 7.03 -0.50 -4.81
C VAL A 105 8.22 -0.28 -3.88
N LYS A 106 9.45 -0.40 -4.40
CA LYS A 106 10.68 -0.18 -3.61
C LYS A 106 10.75 1.25 -3.06
N ALA A 107 10.34 2.25 -3.84
CA ALA A 107 10.28 3.64 -3.39
C ALA A 107 9.25 3.85 -2.26
N CYS A 108 8.03 3.32 -2.40
CA CYS A 108 7.01 3.41 -1.36
C CYS A 108 7.46 2.71 -0.06
N LEU A 109 8.03 1.51 -0.16
CA LEU A 109 8.56 0.80 1.00
C LEU A 109 9.74 1.53 1.66
N LEU A 110 10.61 2.18 0.88
CA LEU A 110 11.70 2.98 1.43
C LEU A 110 11.17 4.22 2.16
N ASN A 111 10.16 4.90 1.59
CA ASN A 111 9.58 6.10 2.20
C ASN A 111 9.03 5.82 3.59
N ILE A 112 8.25 4.74 3.78
CA ILE A 112 7.72 4.42 5.11
C ILE A 112 8.83 4.08 6.13
N ASN A 113 9.89 3.41 5.68
CA ASN A 113 10.99 3.03 6.57
C ASN A 113 11.90 4.21 6.94
N SER A 114 11.84 5.33 6.22
CA SER A 114 12.65 6.51 6.49
C SER A 114 11.91 7.62 7.23
N MET A 115 10.58 7.56 7.29
CA MET A 115 9.76 8.54 8.00
C MET A 115 9.78 8.26 9.50
N ASN A 116 9.64 9.30 10.31
CA ASN A 116 9.19 9.17 11.69
C ASN A 116 7.66 9.34 11.78
N LYS A 117 7.11 9.13 12.98
CA LYS A 117 5.66 9.21 13.21
C LYS A 117 5.06 10.55 12.76
N ASP A 118 5.65 11.66 13.18
CA ASP A 118 5.12 12.99 12.87
C ASP A 118 5.15 13.26 11.36
N GLU A 119 6.19 12.81 10.66
CA GLU A 119 6.27 12.90 9.19
C GLU A 119 5.18 12.06 8.53
N PHE A 120 4.99 10.83 8.98
CA PHE A 120 3.95 9.95 8.46
C PHE A 120 2.56 10.54 8.68
N GLU A 121 2.25 11.03 9.88
CA GLU A 121 0.96 11.66 10.21
C GLU A 121 0.65 12.87 9.32
N ASN A 122 1.66 13.64 8.93
CA ASN A 122 1.50 14.82 8.08
C ASN A 122 1.30 14.48 6.59
N GLU A 123 1.92 13.40 6.10
CA GLU A 123 1.88 13.00 4.68
C GLU A 123 0.75 12.01 4.37
N CYS A 124 0.35 11.19 5.34
CA CYS A 124 -0.64 10.12 5.20
C CYS A 124 -2.06 10.70 5.22
N SER A 125 -2.72 10.73 4.06
CA SER A 125 -4.11 11.15 3.93
C SER A 125 -5.04 9.97 4.21
N PRO A 126 -5.86 10.00 5.29
CA PRO A 126 -6.74 8.89 5.65
C PRO A 126 -7.76 8.58 4.55
N ASP A 127 -7.84 7.31 4.15
CA ASP A 127 -8.87 6.81 3.23
C ASP A 127 -9.95 6.03 3.95
N PHE A 128 -9.57 5.10 4.83
CA PHE A 128 -10.48 4.24 5.56
C PHE A 128 -10.19 4.32 7.06
N CYS A 129 -11.23 4.43 7.89
CA CYS A 129 -11.11 4.48 9.34
C CYS A 129 -12.13 3.61 10.06
N HIS A 130 -11.76 3.17 11.26
CA HIS A 130 -12.68 2.69 12.29
C HIS A 130 -12.84 3.71 13.42
N PHE A 131 -14.07 4.18 13.61
CA PHE A 131 -14.41 5.14 14.67
C PHE A 131 -14.94 4.42 15.91
N ASN A 132 -14.30 4.63 17.07
CA ASN A 132 -14.68 3.96 18.32
C ASN A 132 -15.65 4.76 19.21
N GLY A 133 -16.14 5.92 18.74
CA GLY A 133 -16.95 6.85 19.54
C GLY A 133 -16.18 8.08 20.03
N THR A 134 -14.84 8.04 20.04
CA THR A 134 -13.98 9.16 20.46
C THR A 134 -12.99 9.59 19.39
N VAL A 135 -12.32 8.63 18.74
CA VAL A 135 -11.25 8.88 17.77
C VAL A 135 -11.42 8.02 16.52
N ASN A 136 -10.81 8.44 15.41
CA ASN A 136 -10.74 7.70 14.16
C ASN A 136 -9.41 6.93 14.10
N PHE A 137 -9.45 5.60 14.22
CA PHE A 137 -8.29 4.77 13.93
C PHE A 137 -8.17 4.66 12.41
N VAL A 138 -7.06 5.11 11.84
CA VAL A 138 -6.82 5.01 10.40
C VAL A 138 -6.46 3.57 10.08
N GLU A 139 -7.12 2.99 9.10
CA GLU A 139 -6.89 1.60 8.64
C GLU A 139 -6.28 1.56 7.24
N GLU A 140 -6.52 2.59 6.43
CA GLU A 140 -5.88 2.78 5.13
C GLU A 140 -5.57 4.26 4.92
N CYS A 141 -4.41 4.55 4.33
CA CYS A 141 -4.10 5.89 3.87
C CYS A 141 -3.29 5.93 2.58
N PHE A 142 -3.31 7.09 1.95
CA PHE A 142 -2.52 7.41 0.77
C PHE A 142 -1.44 8.44 1.10
N ILE A 143 -0.25 8.23 0.56
CA ILE A 143 0.79 9.27 0.44
C ILE A 143 0.88 9.70 -1.02
N GLY A 144 0.90 11.01 -1.25
CA GLY A 144 0.95 11.60 -2.59
C GLY A 144 -0.42 11.85 -3.22
N ASP A 145 -1.53 11.49 -2.57
CA ASP A 145 -2.90 11.82 -3.00
C ASP A 145 -3.84 12.02 -1.80
N LYS A 146 -5.06 12.48 -2.06
CA LYS A 146 -6.11 12.64 -1.04
C LYS A 146 -6.89 11.34 -0.87
N GLY A 147 -7.07 10.90 0.37
CA GLY A 147 -8.01 9.85 0.73
C GLY A 147 -9.47 10.30 0.70
N ALA A 148 -10.38 9.34 0.72
CA ALA A 148 -11.83 9.52 0.66
C ALA A 148 -12.51 9.60 2.05
N TYR A 149 -11.78 9.42 3.16
CA TYR A 149 -12.29 9.50 4.54
C TYR A 149 -13.51 8.61 4.83
N GLN A 150 -13.54 7.41 4.29
CA GLN A 150 -14.57 6.39 4.47
C GLN A 150 -14.54 5.83 5.90
N GLY A 151 -15.70 5.76 6.57
CA GLY A 151 -15.79 5.30 7.97
C GLY A 151 -15.28 6.30 9.01
N CYS A 152 -14.59 7.37 8.59
CA CYS A 152 -14.05 8.41 9.48
C CYS A 152 -15.15 9.39 9.95
N LYS A 153 -15.17 9.73 11.24
CA LYS A 153 -16.10 10.70 11.83
C LYS A 153 -15.51 12.11 11.82
N LYS A 154 -16.18 13.03 11.11
CA LYS A 154 -15.82 14.45 11.06
C LYS A 154 -15.77 15.07 12.46
N GLY A 155 -14.73 15.86 12.73
CA GLY A 155 -14.56 16.58 13.99
C GLY A 155 -13.88 15.78 15.10
N HIS A 156 -13.51 14.53 14.83
CA HIS A 156 -12.76 13.68 15.75
C HIS A 156 -11.31 13.51 15.26
N PRO A 157 -10.33 13.40 16.17
CA PRO A 157 -8.93 13.25 15.81
C PRO A 157 -8.66 11.89 15.16
N PHE A 158 -7.61 11.83 14.36
CA PHE A 158 -7.09 10.60 13.77
C PHE A 158 -5.99 10.01 14.66
N ILE A 159 -5.92 8.68 14.71
CA ILE A 159 -4.85 7.94 15.35
C ILE A 159 -4.12 7.16 14.26
N PHE A 160 -2.82 7.41 14.17
CA PHE A 160 -1.88 6.72 13.29
C PHE A 160 -0.95 5.83 14.13
N PRO A 161 -0.39 4.76 13.53
CA PRO A 161 0.54 3.88 14.22
C PRO A 161 1.92 4.54 14.32
N ASP A 162 2.81 3.90 15.09
CA ASP A 162 4.24 4.21 14.99
C ASP A 162 4.80 3.59 13.69
N VAL A 163 5.75 4.26 13.04
CA VAL A 163 6.36 3.83 11.76
C VAL A 163 7.75 3.22 11.97
#